data_AF-A0A645C7B8-F1
#
_entry.id   AF-A0A645C7B8-F1
#
_cell.length_a   1.000
_cell.length_b   1.000
_cell.length_c   1.000
_cell.angle_alpha   90.00
_cell.angle_beta   90.00
_cell.angle_gamma   90.00
#
_symmetry.space_group_name_H-M   'P 1'
#
loop_
_entity.id
_entity.type
_entity.pdbx_description
1 polymer ?
#
loop_
_entity_poly.entity_id
_entity_poly.type
_entity_poly.pdbx_seq_one_letter_code
_entity_poly.pdbx_strand_id
1 'polypeptide(L)'
;MVGPELINQLKLEISKYIGIPYWKNTLKDGKIIKEGFMGGKGSAKDIALKTVELANYQNLKLLNLSEKEIYNFQKKNKIGIDCSGLVSQLLIFYGSLINKKVDLNPRKTSADMLTSSPLAKQITDFSQIQIGDLVRQKNGHHVLFIIEKKDNIILYVDSSQSNRGVHYGQADLTDPNFENQGIYRLFLFD
;
A
#
# COMPACT_ATOMS: atom_id res chain seq x y z
N MET A 1 12.06 5.56 20.74
CA MET A 1 12.33 6.30 19.49
C MET A 1 12.71 5.30 18.43
N VAL A 2 11.91 5.19 17.37
CA VAL A 2 12.34 4.49 16.15
C VAL A 2 13.42 5.37 15.50
N GLY A 3 14.58 4.81 15.21
CA GLY A 3 15.73 5.58 14.73
C GLY A 3 15.47 6.21 13.34
N PRO A 4 16.10 7.36 13.02
CA PRO A 4 16.04 7.99 11.69
C PRO A 4 16.36 7.02 10.54
N GLU A 5 17.23 6.05 10.80
CA GLU A 5 17.62 5.01 9.85
C GLU A 5 16.43 4.13 9.41
N LEU A 6 15.56 3.71 10.34
CA LEU A 6 14.41 2.89 10.01
C LEU A 6 13.43 3.63 9.09
N ILE A 7 13.18 4.91 9.38
CA ILE A 7 12.32 5.76 8.56
C ILE A 7 12.91 5.90 7.15
N ASN A 8 14.23 6.07 7.05
CA ASN A 8 14.91 6.18 5.76
C ASN A 8 14.81 4.88 4.94
N GLN A 9 14.99 3.72 5.56
CA GLN A 9 14.84 2.42 4.89
C GLN A 9 13.40 2.19 4.41
N LEU A 10 12.41 2.55 5.23
CA LEU A 10 10.99 2.49 4.85
C LEU A 10 10.66 3.45 3.69
N LYS A 11 11.12 4.70 3.75
CA LYS A 11 10.93 5.67 2.65
C LYS A 11 11.59 5.20 1.36
N LEU A 12 12.77 4.57 1.44
CA LEU A 12 13.44 3.96 0.28
C LEU A 12 12.60 2.82 -0.31
N GLU A 13 12.03 1.95 0.52
CA GLU A 13 11.14 0.90 0.04
C GLU A 13 9.89 1.47 -0.63
N ILE A 14 9.23 2.45 0.01
CA ILE A 14 8.04 3.12 -0.55
C ILE A 14 8.36 3.78 -1.89
N SER A 15 9.55 4.38 -2.05
CA SER A 15 9.97 5.04 -3.29
C SER A 15 9.92 4.11 -4.51
N LYS A 16 10.12 2.80 -4.31
CA LYS A 16 10.04 1.79 -5.38
C LYS A 16 8.62 1.60 -5.91
N TYR A 17 7.61 2.01 -5.13
CA TYR A 17 6.20 1.94 -5.49
C TYR A 17 5.66 3.26 -6.07
N ILE A 18 6.34 4.39 -5.83
CA ILE A 18 5.92 5.69 -6.35
C ILE A 18 5.91 5.64 -7.89
N GLY A 19 4.83 6.14 -8.48
CA GLY A 19 4.61 6.07 -9.93
C GLY A 19 4.01 4.75 -10.42
N ILE A 20 3.77 3.76 -9.54
CA ILE A 20 2.98 2.57 -9.92
C ILE A 20 1.49 2.93 -9.98
N PRO A 21 0.77 2.58 -11.06
CA PRO A 21 -0.65 2.87 -11.18
C PRO A 21 -1.48 2.06 -10.19
N TYR A 22 -2.62 2.64 -9.79
CA TYR A 22 -3.63 1.92 -9.03
C TYR A 22 -4.28 0.85 -9.90
N TRP A 23 -4.32 -0.38 -9.41
CA TRP A 23 -5.07 -1.46 -10.05
C TRP A 23 -5.68 -2.40 -9.02
N LYS A 24 -6.98 -2.68 -9.16
CA LYS A 24 -7.68 -3.75 -8.43
C LYS A 24 -8.45 -4.64 -9.39
N ASN A 25 -8.74 -5.86 -8.96
CA ASN A 25 -9.63 -6.74 -9.69
C ASN A 25 -11.01 -6.12 -9.86
N THR A 26 -11.61 -6.33 -11.03
CA THR A 26 -13.01 -5.97 -11.25
C THR A 26 -13.88 -7.18 -10.90
N LEU A 27 -14.85 -6.96 -10.02
CA LEU A 27 -15.80 -7.96 -9.57
C LEU A 27 -17.17 -7.71 -10.21
N LYS A 28 -17.88 -8.78 -10.53
CA LYS A 28 -19.31 -8.78 -10.86
C LYS A 28 -19.94 -9.96 -10.14
N ASP A 29 -20.98 -9.70 -9.34
CA ASP A 29 -21.68 -10.72 -8.54
C ASP A 29 -20.73 -11.54 -7.65
N GLY A 30 -19.76 -10.87 -7.03
CA GLY A 30 -18.74 -11.49 -6.18
C GLY A 30 -17.64 -12.27 -6.92
N LYS A 31 -17.72 -12.40 -8.25
CA LYS A 31 -16.75 -13.13 -9.07
C LYS A 31 -15.79 -12.18 -9.79
N ILE A 32 -14.52 -12.58 -9.88
CA ILE A 32 -13.51 -11.84 -10.63
C ILE A 32 -13.80 -11.99 -12.12
N ILE A 33 -14.12 -10.88 -12.78
CA ILE A 33 -14.33 -10.82 -14.24
C ILE A 33 -13.14 -10.21 -14.98
N LYS A 34 -12.30 -9.47 -14.26
CA LYS A 34 -11.08 -8.88 -14.82
C LYS A 34 -10.00 -8.87 -13.75
N GLU A 35 -9.04 -9.76 -13.92
CA GLU A 35 -7.87 -9.83 -13.06
C GLU A 35 -6.75 -8.93 -13.61
N GLY A 36 -6.06 -8.22 -12.71
CA GLY A 36 -4.78 -7.57 -13.00
C GLY A 36 -3.60 -8.47 -12.67
N PHE A 37 -2.38 -8.03 -12.97
CA PHE A 37 -1.20 -8.78 -12.56
C PHE A 37 -1.21 -9.03 -11.05
N MET A 38 -1.19 -10.30 -10.65
CA MET A 38 -1.30 -10.78 -9.26
C MET A 38 -2.50 -10.21 -8.47
N GLY A 39 -3.55 -9.78 -9.16
CA GLY A 39 -4.71 -9.15 -8.54
C GLY A 39 -4.46 -7.75 -7.96
N GLY A 40 -3.37 -7.07 -8.35
CA GLY A 40 -2.97 -5.79 -7.76
C GLY A 40 -2.22 -5.93 -6.44
N LYS A 41 -1.55 -7.08 -6.20
CA LYS A 41 -0.94 -7.44 -4.91
C LYS A 41 0.56 -7.74 -4.97
N GLY A 42 1.17 -7.58 -6.15
CA GLY A 42 2.59 -7.86 -6.37
C GLY A 42 3.50 -6.90 -5.59
N SER A 43 4.70 -7.36 -5.25
CA SER A 43 5.76 -6.47 -4.73
C SER A 43 6.27 -5.54 -5.82
N ALA A 44 7.02 -4.49 -5.44
CA ALA A 44 7.69 -3.61 -6.41
C ALA A 44 8.60 -4.41 -7.36
N LYS A 45 9.28 -5.45 -6.85
CA LYS A 45 10.09 -6.36 -7.67
C LYS A 45 9.25 -7.12 -8.68
N ASP A 46 8.14 -7.72 -8.25
CA ASP A 46 7.25 -8.47 -9.16
C ASP A 46 6.70 -7.57 -10.26
N ILE A 47 6.29 -6.35 -9.90
CA ILE A 47 5.77 -5.35 -10.81
C ILE A 47 6.83 -4.92 -11.83
N ALA A 48 8.06 -4.65 -11.38
CA ALA A 48 9.17 -4.29 -12.26
C ALA A 48 9.50 -5.42 -13.23
N LEU A 49 9.62 -6.66 -12.73
CA LEU A 49 9.89 -7.83 -13.57
C LEU A 49 8.79 -8.05 -14.62
N LYS A 50 7.51 -7.94 -14.23
CA LYS A 50 6.42 -8.10 -15.18
C LYS A 50 6.39 -6.98 -16.22
N THR A 51 6.73 -5.76 -15.82
CA THR A 51 6.85 -4.62 -16.73
C THR A 51 7.91 -4.88 -17.79
N VAL A 52 9.10 -5.34 -17.39
CA VAL A 52 10.20 -5.70 -18.29
C VAL A 52 9.82 -6.87 -19.20
N GLU A 53 9.23 -7.93 -18.64
CA GLU A 53 8.79 -9.11 -19.40
C GLU A 53 7.85 -8.72 -20.55
N LEU A 54 6.80 -7.93 -20.25
CA LEU A 54 5.84 -7.50 -21.27
C LEU A 54 6.43 -6.50 -22.25
N ALA A 55 7.34 -5.63 -21.82
CA ALA A 55 7.99 -4.68 -22.71
C ALA A 55 8.86 -5.42 -23.73
N ASN A 56 9.65 -6.41 -23.28
CA ASN A 56 10.44 -7.26 -24.17
C ASN A 56 9.55 -8.04 -25.13
N TYR A 57 8.45 -8.63 -24.64
CA TYR A 57 7.48 -9.32 -25.50
C TYR A 57 6.86 -8.41 -26.56
N GLN A 58 6.69 -7.11 -26.26
CA GLN A 58 6.16 -6.09 -27.17
C GLN A 58 7.25 -5.35 -27.96
N ASN A 59 8.52 -5.80 -27.91
CA ASN A 59 9.68 -5.14 -28.52
C ASN A 59 9.82 -3.65 -28.14
N LEU A 60 9.42 -3.30 -26.93
CA LEU A 60 9.45 -1.96 -26.37
C LEU A 60 10.68 -1.78 -25.47
N LYS A 61 11.53 -0.80 -25.78
CA LYS A 61 12.69 -0.47 -24.95
C LYS A 61 12.30 0.46 -23.81
N LEU A 62 12.09 -0.08 -22.61
CA LEU A 62 11.68 0.70 -21.42
C LEU A 62 12.64 1.86 -21.10
N LEU A 63 13.94 1.69 -21.34
CA LEU A 63 14.95 2.72 -21.08
C LEU A 63 14.75 4.00 -21.91
N ASN A 64 13.99 3.93 -23.01
CA ASN A 64 13.71 5.07 -23.86
C ASN A 64 12.40 5.79 -23.47
N LEU A 65 11.68 5.27 -22.48
CA LEU A 65 10.38 5.80 -22.08
C LEU A 65 10.54 6.75 -20.89
N SER A 66 9.79 7.84 -20.91
CA SER A 66 9.56 8.67 -19.74
C SER A 66 8.76 7.93 -18.67
N GLU A 67 8.82 8.41 -17.42
CA GLU A 67 8.03 7.85 -16.30
C GLU A 67 6.53 7.79 -16.62
N LYS A 68 5.99 8.82 -17.29
CA LYS A 68 4.58 8.86 -17.72
C LYS A 68 4.27 7.79 -18.76
N GLU A 69 5.18 7.50 -19.67
CA GLU A 69 5.01 6.44 -20.66
C GLU A 69 5.10 5.06 -20.03
N ILE A 70 6.01 4.86 -19.07
CA ILE A 70 6.09 3.63 -18.26
C ILE A 70 4.79 3.42 -17.48
N TYR A 71 4.29 4.48 -16.80
CA TYR A 71 3.01 4.45 -16.09
C TYR A 71 1.85 4.04 -17.02
N ASN A 72 1.76 4.66 -18.20
CA ASN A 72 0.71 4.35 -19.17
C ASN A 72 0.84 2.93 -19.73
N PHE A 73 2.07 2.48 -19.96
CA PHE A 73 2.37 1.11 -20.36
C PHE A 73 1.91 0.10 -19.31
N GLN A 74 2.26 0.31 -18.04
CA GLN A 74 1.82 -0.55 -16.94
C GLN A 74 0.29 -0.59 -16.83
N LYS A 75 -0.35 0.58 -16.87
CA LYS A 75 -1.82 0.70 -16.80
C LYS A 75 -2.51 -0.02 -17.97
N LYS A 76 -2.02 0.15 -19.20
CA LYS A 76 -2.53 -0.55 -20.39
C LYS A 76 -2.43 -2.06 -20.24
N ASN A 77 -1.35 -2.54 -19.63
CA ASN A 77 -1.09 -3.95 -19.39
C ASN A 77 -1.65 -4.48 -18.05
N LYS A 78 -2.52 -3.72 -17.37
CA LYS A 78 -3.16 -4.14 -16.10
C LYS A 78 -2.16 -4.47 -14.98
N ILE A 79 -0.99 -3.84 -15.02
CA ILE A 79 0.02 -3.89 -13.97
C ILE A 79 -0.25 -2.71 -13.05
N GLY A 80 -0.31 -2.96 -11.76
CA GLY A 80 -0.52 -1.93 -10.74
C GLY A 80 -0.67 -2.57 -9.36
N ILE A 81 -0.97 -1.74 -8.36
CA ILE A 81 -1.13 -2.19 -6.98
C ILE A 81 -2.35 -1.53 -6.34
N ASP A 82 -3.14 -2.28 -5.58
CA ASP A 82 -4.24 -1.72 -4.78
C ASP A 82 -3.77 -1.33 -3.37
N CYS A 83 -4.66 -0.69 -2.60
CA CYS A 83 -4.32 -0.20 -1.26
C CYS A 83 -3.87 -1.31 -0.32
N SER A 84 -4.60 -2.42 -0.25
CA SER A 84 -4.23 -3.52 0.66
C SER A 84 -3.04 -4.34 0.17
N GLY A 85 -2.81 -4.42 -1.14
CA GLY A 85 -1.61 -5.00 -1.73
C GLY A 85 -0.38 -4.20 -1.32
N LEU A 86 -0.43 -2.88 -1.50
CA LEU A 86 0.65 -1.98 -1.05
C LEU A 86 0.89 -2.15 0.46
N VAL A 87 -0.16 -2.01 1.26
CA VAL A 87 -0.04 -2.09 2.72
C VAL A 87 0.49 -3.45 3.17
N SER A 88 0.03 -4.58 2.62
CA SER A 88 0.59 -5.89 2.97
C SER A 88 2.08 -6.00 2.66
N GLN A 89 2.53 -5.52 1.51
CA GLN A 89 3.96 -5.55 1.14
C GLN A 89 4.80 -4.68 2.09
N LEU A 90 4.30 -3.48 2.42
CA LEU A 90 4.97 -2.56 3.35
C LEU A 90 5.01 -3.10 4.78
N LEU A 91 3.94 -3.76 5.24
CA LEU A 91 3.91 -4.40 6.56
C LEU A 91 4.91 -5.56 6.63
N ILE A 92 5.01 -6.39 5.59
CA ILE A 92 6.00 -7.47 5.50
C ILE A 92 7.43 -6.90 5.59
N PHE A 93 7.72 -5.87 4.80
CA PHE A 93 9.01 -5.19 4.81
C PHE A 93 9.30 -4.55 6.17
N TYR A 94 8.37 -3.76 6.71
CA TYR A 94 8.52 -3.09 7.99
C TYR A 94 8.75 -4.08 9.14
N GLY A 95 8.01 -5.19 9.15
CA GLY A 95 8.24 -6.29 10.10
C GLY A 95 9.68 -6.79 10.05
N SER A 96 10.23 -7.00 8.86
CA SER A 96 11.63 -7.42 8.71
C SER A 96 12.62 -6.40 9.28
N LEU A 97 12.35 -5.09 9.15
CA LEU A 97 13.21 -4.03 9.71
C LEU A 97 13.24 -4.04 11.24
N ILE A 98 12.14 -4.46 11.87
CA ILE A 98 12.02 -4.51 13.34
C ILE A 98 12.16 -5.93 13.89
N ASN A 99 12.70 -6.87 13.10
CA ASN A 99 12.88 -8.28 13.46
C ASN A 99 11.57 -8.98 13.90
N LYS A 100 10.43 -8.57 13.35
CA LYS A 100 9.12 -9.20 13.55
C LYS A 100 8.66 -9.89 12.26
N LYS A 101 8.50 -11.22 12.31
CA LYS A 101 8.00 -11.98 11.16
C LYS A 101 6.51 -11.66 10.92
N VAL A 102 6.21 -11.10 9.75
CA VAL A 102 4.86 -10.82 9.29
C VAL A 102 4.48 -11.86 8.24
N ASP A 103 3.64 -12.82 8.61
CA ASP A 103 3.15 -13.86 7.70
C ASP A 103 1.82 -13.44 7.07
N LEU A 104 1.91 -12.49 6.14
CA LEU A 104 0.76 -12.05 5.33
C LEU A 104 0.89 -12.61 3.92
N ASN A 105 -0.23 -13.04 3.35
CA ASN A 105 -0.33 -13.32 1.94
C ASN A 105 -1.09 -12.18 1.25
N PRO A 106 -0.41 -11.24 0.57
CA PRO A 106 -1.05 -10.09 -0.07
C PRO A 106 -2.21 -10.47 -1.00
N ARG A 107 -2.17 -11.64 -1.65
CA ARG A 107 -3.26 -12.11 -2.53
C ARG A 107 -4.51 -12.58 -1.80
N LYS A 108 -4.42 -12.85 -0.50
CA LYS A 108 -5.53 -13.30 0.37
C LYS A 108 -5.87 -12.28 1.46
N THR A 109 -5.28 -11.10 1.43
CA THR A 109 -5.43 -10.09 2.47
C THR A 109 -6.12 -8.84 1.90
N SER A 110 -7.28 -8.50 2.46
CA SER A 110 -8.05 -7.30 2.13
C SER A 110 -7.75 -6.16 3.10
N ALA A 111 -8.18 -4.94 2.75
CA ALA A 111 -8.09 -3.78 3.64
C ALA A 111 -8.90 -4.03 4.93
N ASP A 112 -10.11 -4.57 4.80
CA ASP A 112 -10.96 -4.95 5.93
C ASP A 112 -10.30 -5.94 6.89
N MET A 113 -9.64 -6.98 6.37
CA MET A 113 -8.90 -7.95 7.20
C MET A 113 -7.75 -7.28 7.95
N LEU A 114 -6.99 -6.39 7.29
CA LEU A 114 -5.87 -5.67 7.91
C LEU A 114 -6.31 -4.74 9.05
N THR A 115 -7.57 -4.29 9.03
CA THR A 115 -8.13 -3.37 10.02
C THR A 115 -9.20 -4.05 10.89
N SER A 116 -9.12 -5.36 11.07
CA SER A 116 -10.07 -6.14 11.88
C SER A 116 -9.39 -7.27 12.63
N SER A 117 -10.05 -7.76 13.67
CA SER A 117 -9.70 -9.04 14.31
C SER A 117 -9.85 -10.19 13.29
N PRO A 118 -8.98 -11.21 13.29
CA PRO A 118 -7.92 -11.47 14.26
C PRO A 118 -6.55 -10.86 13.92
N LEU A 119 -6.42 -10.10 12.83
CA LEU A 119 -5.11 -9.58 12.40
C LEU A 119 -4.71 -8.33 13.18
N ALA A 120 -5.67 -7.47 13.51
CA ALA A 120 -5.42 -6.17 14.11
C ALA A 120 -6.34 -5.85 15.28
N LYS A 121 -5.86 -4.95 16.14
CA LYS A 121 -6.64 -4.27 17.17
C LYS A 121 -6.78 -2.80 16.84
N GLN A 122 -7.88 -2.21 17.28
CA GLN A 122 -8.07 -0.76 17.18
C GLN A 122 -7.23 -0.04 18.25
N ILE A 123 -6.60 1.06 17.86
CA ILE A 123 -5.92 2.00 18.74
C ILE A 123 -6.94 3.05 19.17
N THR A 124 -7.22 3.10 20.47
CA THR A 124 -8.16 4.06 21.07
C THR A 124 -7.46 5.33 21.57
N ASP A 125 -6.19 5.21 21.95
CA ASP A 125 -5.36 6.33 22.40
C ASP A 125 -4.45 6.80 21.25
N PHE A 126 -4.74 7.96 20.68
CA PHE A 126 -3.99 8.51 19.55
C PHE A 126 -2.54 8.88 19.91
N SER A 127 -2.19 9.00 21.19
CA SER A 127 -0.79 9.17 21.60
C SER A 127 0.05 7.94 21.29
N GLN A 128 -0.56 6.77 21.15
CA GLN A 128 0.13 5.50 20.91
C GLN A 128 0.40 5.23 19.43
N ILE A 129 -0.14 6.02 18.51
CA ILE A 129 0.01 5.81 17.06
C ILE A 129 1.50 5.83 16.68
N GLN A 130 1.90 4.85 15.87
CA GLN A 130 3.28 4.64 15.43
C GLN A 130 3.35 4.21 13.96
N ILE A 131 4.59 4.04 13.48
CA ILE A 131 4.88 3.53 12.13
C ILE A 131 4.28 2.13 11.96
N GLY A 132 3.61 1.90 10.84
CA GLY A 132 2.97 0.62 10.52
C GLY A 132 1.56 0.46 11.06
N ASP A 133 1.05 1.45 11.80
CA ASP A 133 -0.39 1.54 12.07
C ASP A 133 -1.16 1.91 10.80
N LEU A 134 -2.44 1.55 10.79
CA LEU A 134 -3.28 1.58 9.61
C LEU A 134 -4.51 2.44 9.85
N VAL A 135 -4.83 3.34 8.92
CA VAL A 135 -6.11 4.07 8.96
C VAL A 135 -7.13 3.34 8.10
N ARG A 136 -8.27 2.96 8.68
CA ARG A 136 -9.39 2.36 7.96
C ARG A 136 -10.23 3.44 7.28
N GLN A 137 -10.57 3.21 6.02
CA GLN A 137 -11.44 4.08 5.24
C GLN A 137 -12.45 3.27 4.41
N LYS A 138 -13.52 3.93 3.95
CA LYS A 138 -14.51 3.44 2.99
C LYS A 138 -15.11 2.10 3.40
N ASN A 139 -15.51 1.98 4.66
CA ASN A 139 -16.05 0.78 5.30
C ASN A 139 -15.14 -0.45 5.17
N GLY A 140 -13.82 -0.27 5.24
CA GLY A 140 -12.84 -1.35 5.06
C GLY A 140 -12.51 -1.67 3.60
N HIS A 141 -12.93 -0.82 2.65
CA HIS A 141 -12.51 -0.94 1.24
C HIS A 141 -11.23 -0.16 0.92
N HIS A 142 -10.72 0.63 1.86
CA HIS A 142 -9.47 1.36 1.70
C HIS A 142 -8.68 1.42 3.01
N VAL A 143 -7.36 1.48 2.89
CA VAL A 143 -6.45 1.49 4.03
C VAL A 143 -5.23 2.35 3.70
N LEU A 144 -4.79 3.12 4.69
CA LEU A 144 -3.56 3.93 4.64
C LEU A 144 -2.51 3.31 5.56
N PHE A 145 -1.24 3.37 5.18
CA PHE A 145 -0.12 2.96 6.04
C PHE A 145 0.54 4.20 6.65
N ILE A 146 0.56 4.30 7.99
CA ILE A 146 1.17 5.43 8.70
C ILE A 146 2.69 5.27 8.73
N ILE A 147 3.39 6.32 8.30
CA ILE A 147 4.86 6.39 8.23
C ILE A 147 5.41 7.20 9.40
N GLU A 148 4.70 8.23 9.81
CA GLU A 148 5.14 9.14 10.86
C GLU A 148 3.92 9.83 11.47
N LYS A 149 4.02 10.18 12.76
CA LYS A 149 3.05 11.03 13.44
C LYS A 149 3.76 12.15 14.16
N LYS A 150 3.25 13.37 14.01
CA LYS A 150 3.65 14.54 14.76
C LYS A 150 2.39 15.26 15.25
N ASP A 151 2.20 15.30 16.57
CA ASP A 151 0.99 15.83 17.19
C ASP A 151 -0.27 15.17 16.61
N ASN A 152 -1.20 15.94 16.04
CA ASN A 152 -2.41 15.42 15.39
C ASN A 152 -2.21 15.10 13.90
N ILE A 153 -1.01 15.33 13.36
CA ILE A 153 -0.72 15.13 11.95
C ILE A 153 -0.09 13.74 11.75
N ILE A 154 -0.63 13.00 10.79
CA ILE A 154 -0.01 11.78 10.28
C ILE A 154 0.53 12.00 8.87
N LEU A 155 1.71 11.45 8.61
CA LEU A 155 2.22 11.20 7.27
C LEU A 155 1.93 9.74 6.92
N TYR A 156 1.35 9.50 5.75
CA TYR A 156 0.97 8.17 5.31
C TYR A 156 1.32 7.93 3.84
N VAL A 157 1.23 6.67 3.43
CA VAL A 157 1.22 6.26 2.02
C VAL A 157 0.02 5.36 1.76
N ASP A 158 -0.59 5.52 0.59
CA ASP A 158 -1.60 4.60 0.08
C ASP A 158 -1.55 4.50 -1.45
N SER A 159 -2.31 3.55 -1.99
CA SER A 159 -2.58 3.42 -3.43
C SER A 159 -4.07 3.57 -3.67
N SER A 160 -4.49 4.60 -4.41
CA SER A 160 -5.91 4.87 -4.62
C SER A 160 -6.25 5.24 -6.07
N GLN A 161 -7.51 5.02 -6.43
CA GLN A 161 -8.02 5.39 -7.74
C GLN A 161 -8.05 6.90 -7.94
N SER A 162 -8.39 7.68 -6.91
CA SER A 162 -8.47 9.15 -6.95
C SER A 162 -7.11 9.78 -7.25
N ASN A 163 -6.06 9.29 -6.59
CA ASN A 163 -4.69 9.75 -6.80
C ASN A 163 -3.92 8.94 -7.86
N ARG A 164 -4.64 8.08 -8.59
CA ARG A 164 -4.16 7.32 -9.76
C ARG A 164 -3.01 6.36 -9.47
N GLY A 165 -2.74 6.02 -8.21
CA GLY A 165 -1.64 5.13 -7.84
C GLY A 165 -1.10 5.41 -6.44
N VAL A 166 0.14 4.98 -6.25
CA VAL A 166 0.85 5.11 -4.97
C VAL A 166 1.35 6.53 -4.78
N HIS A 167 1.06 7.12 -3.63
CA HIS A 167 1.47 8.47 -3.29
C HIS A 167 1.59 8.64 -1.78
N TYR A 168 2.35 9.64 -1.37
CA TYR A 168 2.35 10.12 0.00
C TYR A 168 1.16 11.04 0.24
N GLY A 169 0.63 11.01 1.45
CA GLY A 169 -0.40 11.92 1.91
C GLY A 169 -0.14 12.36 3.35
N GLN A 170 -0.81 13.44 3.73
CA GLN A 170 -0.77 13.99 5.07
C GLN A 170 -2.20 14.29 5.49
N ALA A 171 -2.54 14.01 6.75
CA ALA A 171 -3.84 14.32 7.30
C ALA A 171 -3.73 14.79 8.75
N ASP A 172 -4.59 15.73 9.11
CA ASP A 172 -4.87 16.06 10.50
C ASP A 172 -5.97 15.14 11.02
N LEU A 173 -5.70 14.41 12.10
CA LEU A 173 -6.65 13.49 12.73
C LEU A 173 -7.85 14.20 13.34
N THR A 174 -7.80 15.52 13.49
CA THR A 174 -8.92 16.37 13.96
C THR A 174 -9.73 16.98 12.84
N ASP A 175 -9.29 16.86 11.58
CA ASP A 175 -10.05 17.36 10.42
C ASP A 175 -11.31 16.50 10.20
N PRO A 176 -12.52 17.07 10.30
CA PRO A 176 -13.76 16.32 10.09
C PRO A 176 -13.92 15.80 8.65
N ASN A 177 -13.17 16.33 7.69
CA ASN A 177 -13.19 15.88 6.30
C ASN A 177 -12.25 14.70 6.05
N PHE A 178 -11.32 14.43 6.97
CA PHE A 178 -10.48 13.26 6.88
C PHE A 178 -11.29 12.03 7.29
N GLU A 179 -11.55 11.15 6.33
CA GLU A 179 -12.24 9.89 6.61
C GLU A 179 -11.38 9.02 7.52
N ASN A 180 -11.72 8.97 8.81
CA ASN A 180 -11.05 8.14 9.81
C ASN A 180 -12.08 7.21 10.45
N GLN A 181 -12.16 5.97 9.96
CA GLN A 181 -13.06 4.95 10.51
C GLN A 181 -12.37 4.05 11.55
N GLY A 182 -11.29 4.56 12.15
CA GLY A 182 -10.49 3.87 13.15
C GLY A 182 -9.05 3.67 12.68
N ILE A 183 -8.16 3.65 13.66
CA ILE A 183 -6.73 3.37 13.48
C ILE A 183 -6.44 2.01 14.09
N TYR A 184 -5.71 1.17 13.36
CA TYR A 184 -5.53 -0.23 13.67
C TYR A 184 -4.06 -0.61 13.65
N ARG A 185 -3.66 -1.49 14.57
CA ARG A 185 -2.33 -2.08 14.64
C ARG A 185 -2.43 -3.58 14.53
N LEU A 186 -1.57 -4.19 13.70
CA LEU A 186 -1.45 -5.64 13.68
C LEU A 186 -1.02 -6.14 15.08
N PHE A 187 -1.67 -7.18 15.61
CA PHE A 187 -1.35 -7.71 16.95
C PHE A 187 0.12 -8.08 17.11
N LEU A 188 0.76 -8.51 16.02
CA LEU A 188 2.18 -8.87 16.04
C LEU A 188 3.11 -7.67 16.30
N PHE A 189 2.66 -6.44 16.08
CA PHE A 189 3.43 -5.21 16.32
C PHE A 189 3.30 -4.62 17.72
N ASP A 190 2.43 -5.17 18.55
CA ASP A 190 2.40 -4.85 19.98
C ASP A 190 3.62 -5.37 20.77
#